data_AF-A0A151HYH8-F1
#
_entry.id   AF-A0A151HYH8-F1
#
_cell.length_a   1.000
_cell.length_b   1.000
_cell.length_c   1.000
_cell.angle_alpha   90.00
_cell.angle_beta   90.00
_cell.angle_gamma   90.00
#
_symmetry.space_group_name_H-M   'P 1'
#
loop_
_entity.id
_entity.type
_entity.pdbx_description
1 polymer ?
#
loop_
_entity_poly.entity_id
_entity_poly.type
_entity_poly.pdbx_seq_one_letter_code
_entity_poly.pdbx_strand_id
1 'polypeptide(L)'
;YSIGENVDKKYYLHPSMTSMDLQDIEKYYINLDYEELKSKKNKASMEIYAMCKEIKLKHETFVDRLEKTVLMLENHMPLFKSICNHADVPEAIVTYINYYRINMHKSNGIIVEKTKQEIIWTLILTLLNFCARDDVQYFLETCIITNSLADNDLYKKYKKLLSYQTIEIILLDDSDLYAQELLTPPISYKINVTSIWSEDIAAAKNLATSLDRNIVLINTLDFNETMIVMPYIEMFKILLCNLNFNEEHYINEEHYIINMIKPICSKKKPVPVNPIYNYMFYDGTWQKPVQNTYWLHNNTNILRANATKDDMSKCFVSAKKGFEIWNELSTESRMQILSKFAFLLEYISKSELSEIVFKWIKFPHWYKNSLQPQSGRSLVVRIRKPKGVITLMEKKEKNLFRKLTQSLIIGNSVVVICTANSCNIIQYCNLFLSSGIPPGVINMLTCEGIKSLNELCYDAINLNEIYYQFTVSKQIATMI
;
A
#
# COMPACT_ATOMS: atom_id res chain seq x y z
N TYR A 1 -5.31 3.77 -27.50
CA TYR A 1 -4.59 3.32 -26.29
C TYR A 1 -5.58 2.89 -25.22
N SER A 2 -5.86 1.58 -25.12
CA SER A 2 -6.84 1.02 -24.17
C SER A 2 -6.15 0.20 -23.08
N ILE A 3 -5.98 0.80 -21.91
CA ILE A 3 -5.85 0.09 -20.62
C ILE A 3 -7.25 -0.42 -20.24
N GLY A 4 -7.32 -1.66 -19.75
CA GLY A 4 -8.50 -2.54 -19.68
C GLY A 4 -9.79 -1.96 -19.06
N GLU A 5 -10.90 -2.62 -19.36
CA GLU A 5 -12.30 -2.22 -19.10
C GLU A 5 -12.70 -2.08 -17.61
N ASN A 6 -11.77 -2.25 -16.67
CA ASN A 6 -12.04 -2.27 -15.23
C ASN A 6 -11.46 -1.07 -14.44
N VAL A 7 -11.14 0.05 -15.10
CA VAL A 7 -10.57 1.25 -14.44
C VAL A 7 -11.51 2.45 -14.63
N ASP A 8 -11.92 3.08 -13.53
CA ASP A 8 -12.59 4.39 -13.54
C ASP A 8 -11.62 5.44 -14.12
N LYS A 9 -11.83 5.84 -15.38
CA LYS A 9 -11.07 6.92 -16.03
C LYS A 9 -11.84 8.23 -15.91
N LYS A 10 -11.18 9.28 -15.41
CA LYS A 10 -11.70 10.65 -15.44
C LYS A 10 -10.79 11.51 -16.31
N TYR A 11 -11.38 12.19 -17.28
CA TYR A 11 -10.71 13.13 -18.17
C TYR A 11 -11.12 14.55 -17.78
N TYR A 12 -10.16 15.44 -17.61
CA TYR A 12 -10.42 16.87 -17.44
C TYR A 12 -9.90 17.58 -18.69
N LEU A 13 -10.82 18.12 -19.48
CA LEU A 13 -10.53 18.89 -20.70
C LEU A 13 -10.82 20.37 -20.43
N HIS A 14 -10.01 21.24 -21.02
CA HIS A 14 -10.24 22.68 -20.99
C HIS A 14 -11.54 23.06 -21.74
N PRO A 15 -12.32 24.07 -21.30
CA PRO A 15 -13.65 24.39 -21.85
C PRO A 15 -13.72 24.88 -23.30
N SER A 16 -12.61 24.92 -24.05
CA SER A 16 -12.53 25.53 -25.39
C SER A 16 -12.64 24.55 -26.56
N MET A 17 -12.86 23.25 -26.32
CA MET A 17 -13.10 22.29 -27.40
C MET A 17 -14.59 22.25 -27.80
N THR A 18 -14.93 22.97 -28.89
CA THR A 18 -16.26 22.96 -29.51
C THR A 18 -16.56 21.66 -30.25
N SER A 19 -17.84 21.28 -30.28
CA SER A 19 -18.47 20.02 -30.71
C SER A 19 -18.37 19.67 -32.22
N MET A 20 -17.30 20.04 -32.91
CA MET A 20 -17.14 19.83 -34.35
C MET A 20 -15.87 19.01 -34.59
N ASP A 21 -15.95 17.68 -34.43
CA ASP A 21 -14.92 16.70 -34.85
C ASP A 21 -15.31 15.22 -34.59
N LEU A 22 -16.37 14.93 -33.81
CA LEU A 22 -16.72 13.53 -33.45
C LEU A 22 -17.18 12.68 -34.65
N GLN A 23 -17.93 13.24 -35.60
CA GLN A 23 -18.44 12.50 -36.76
C GLN A 23 -17.36 12.20 -37.81
N ASP A 24 -16.37 13.09 -37.96
CA ASP A 24 -15.25 12.88 -38.88
C ASP A 24 -14.25 11.86 -38.30
N ILE A 25 -14.03 11.86 -36.98
CA ILE A 25 -13.27 10.82 -36.29
C ILE A 25 -13.93 9.45 -36.44
N GLU A 26 -15.25 9.35 -36.25
CA GLU A 26 -16.00 8.08 -36.41
C GLU A 26 -15.85 7.50 -37.82
N LYS A 27 -15.87 8.35 -38.84
CA LYS A 27 -15.73 7.96 -40.25
C LYS A 27 -14.32 7.46 -40.61
N TYR A 28 -13.27 7.96 -39.93
CA TYR A 28 -11.90 7.47 -40.07
C TYR A 28 -11.65 6.16 -39.30
N TYR A 29 -12.36 5.92 -38.19
CA TYR A 29 -12.20 4.69 -37.39
C TYR A 29 -12.93 3.46 -37.96
N ILE A 30 -14.04 3.65 -38.67
CA ILE A 30 -14.87 2.54 -39.19
C ILE A 30 -14.19 1.77 -40.35
N ASN A 31 -13.16 2.34 -41.01
CA ASN A 31 -12.47 1.72 -42.15
C ASN A 31 -11.13 1.02 -41.81
N LEU A 32 -10.74 0.92 -40.54
CA LEU A 32 -9.52 0.24 -40.13
C LEU A 32 -9.76 -1.26 -39.84
N ASP A 33 -10.01 -2.06 -40.88
CA ASP A 33 -9.76 -3.52 -40.95
C ASP A 33 -10.04 -4.37 -39.67
N TYR A 34 -11.09 -4.02 -38.92
CA TYR A 34 -11.32 -4.53 -37.56
C TYR A 34 -11.67 -6.03 -37.56
N GLU A 35 -12.33 -6.54 -38.60
CA GLU A 35 -12.78 -7.94 -38.68
C GLU A 35 -11.64 -8.91 -39.04
N GLU A 36 -10.73 -8.53 -39.95
CA GLU A 36 -9.54 -9.36 -40.25
C GLU A 36 -8.59 -9.42 -39.05
N LEU A 37 -8.37 -8.27 -38.39
CA LEU A 37 -7.61 -8.19 -37.14
C LEU A 37 -8.25 -9.01 -36.02
N LYS A 38 -9.57 -8.99 -35.88
CA LYS A 38 -10.31 -9.78 -34.88
C LYS A 38 -10.22 -11.28 -35.15
N SER A 39 -10.34 -11.71 -36.40
CA SER A 39 -10.17 -13.11 -36.81
C SER A 39 -8.75 -13.64 -36.51
N LYS A 40 -7.71 -12.87 -36.87
CA LYS A 40 -6.32 -13.20 -36.55
C LYS A 40 -6.07 -13.30 -35.04
N LYS A 41 -6.62 -12.35 -34.26
CA LYS A 41 -6.53 -12.36 -32.78
C LYS A 41 -7.23 -13.57 -32.16
N ASN A 42 -8.39 -13.97 -32.67
CA ASN A 42 -9.11 -15.15 -32.17
C ASN A 42 -8.34 -16.44 -32.42
N LYS A 43 -7.77 -16.62 -33.62
CA LYS A 43 -6.92 -17.78 -33.93
C LYS A 43 -5.71 -17.83 -33.00
N ALA A 44 -5.03 -16.70 -32.85
CA ALA A 44 -3.86 -16.60 -31.98
C ALA A 44 -4.22 -16.91 -30.50
N SER A 45 -5.37 -16.44 -30.02
CA SER A 45 -5.88 -16.74 -28.67
C SER A 45 -6.08 -18.25 -28.48
N MET A 46 -6.68 -18.95 -29.45
CA MET A 46 -6.84 -20.40 -29.38
C MET A 46 -5.50 -21.14 -29.31
N GLU A 47 -4.50 -20.68 -30.08
CA GLU A 47 -3.15 -21.25 -30.05
C GLU A 47 -2.48 -21.07 -28.69
N ILE A 48 -2.61 -19.88 -28.07
CA ILE A 48 -2.12 -19.65 -26.69
C ILE A 48 -2.82 -20.57 -25.69
N TYR A 49 -4.15 -20.71 -25.77
CA TYR A 49 -4.88 -21.62 -24.88
C TYR A 49 -4.48 -23.08 -25.06
N ALA A 50 -4.27 -23.53 -26.31
CA ALA A 50 -3.78 -24.87 -26.59
C ALA A 50 -2.40 -25.11 -25.97
N MET A 51 -1.48 -24.15 -26.16
CA MET A 51 -0.15 -24.18 -25.54
C MET A 51 -0.24 -24.28 -24.02
N CYS A 52 -1.08 -23.45 -23.37
CA CYS A 52 -1.25 -23.46 -21.91
C CYS A 52 -1.69 -24.82 -21.36
N LYS A 53 -2.52 -25.58 -22.10
CA LYS A 53 -2.98 -26.92 -21.69
C LYS A 53 -1.85 -27.96 -21.67
N GLU A 54 -0.81 -27.75 -22.46
CA GLU A 54 0.33 -28.67 -22.57
C GLU A 54 1.41 -28.40 -21.51
N ILE A 55 1.37 -27.24 -20.86
CA ILE A 55 2.35 -26.81 -19.86
C ILE A 55 2.24 -27.67 -18.59
N LYS A 56 3.36 -28.33 -18.25
CA LYS A 56 3.49 -29.16 -17.04
C LYS A 56 4.67 -28.66 -16.20
N LEU A 57 4.38 -27.84 -15.19
CA LEU A 57 5.40 -27.19 -14.33
C LEU A 57 5.25 -27.58 -12.85
N LYS A 58 4.87 -28.83 -12.58
CA LYS A 58 4.67 -29.33 -11.22
C LYS A 58 6.04 -29.59 -10.56
N HIS A 59 6.24 -29.11 -9.33
CA HIS A 59 7.47 -29.24 -8.55
C HIS A 59 8.68 -28.41 -9.02
N GLU A 60 8.47 -27.46 -9.92
CA GLU A 60 9.54 -26.57 -10.39
C GLU A 60 9.78 -25.41 -9.43
N THR A 61 11.03 -24.94 -9.37
CA THR A 61 11.34 -23.74 -8.60
C THR A 61 10.77 -22.50 -9.31
N PHE A 62 10.57 -21.42 -8.57
CA PHE A 62 10.13 -20.16 -9.19
C PHE A 62 11.07 -19.68 -10.27
N VAL A 63 12.38 -19.87 -10.09
CA VAL A 63 13.39 -19.46 -11.07
C VAL A 63 13.24 -20.24 -12.37
N ASP A 64 13.11 -21.57 -12.29
CA ASP A 64 12.94 -22.43 -13.47
C ASP A 64 11.65 -22.08 -14.23
N ARG A 65 10.58 -21.77 -13.48
CA ARG A 65 9.31 -21.30 -14.06
C ARG A 65 9.49 -20.00 -14.84
N LEU A 66 10.15 -19.01 -14.25
CA LEU A 66 10.43 -17.73 -14.91
C LEU A 66 11.27 -17.92 -16.18
N GLU A 67 12.29 -18.79 -16.12
CA GLU A 67 13.12 -19.12 -17.28
C GLU A 67 12.32 -19.78 -18.41
N LYS A 68 11.52 -20.80 -18.09
CA LYS A 68 10.66 -21.46 -19.09
C LYS A 68 9.61 -20.53 -19.68
N THR A 69 9.07 -19.62 -18.86
CA THR A 69 8.11 -18.61 -19.34
C THR A 69 8.75 -17.70 -20.40
N VAL A 70 9.99 -17.26 -20.15
CA VAL A 70 10.75 -16.44 -21.12
C VAL A 70 11.00 -17.21 -22.40
N LEU A 71 11.49 -18.46 -22.31
CA LEU A 71 11.73 -19.30 -23.48
C LEU A 71 10.45 -19.51 -24.32
N MET A 72 9.30 -19.71 -23.68
CA MET A 72 8.02 -19.85 -24.37
C MET A 72 7.59 -18.56 -25.08
N LEU A 73 7.76 -17.40 -24.43
CA LEU A 73 7.47 -16.09 -25.02
C LEU A 73 8.38 -15.81 -26.22
N GLU A 74 9.68 -16.07 -26.09
CA GLU A 74 10.66 -15.84 -27.16
C GLU A 74 10.40 -16.75 -28.37
N ASN A 75 10.14 -18.05 -28.14
CA ASN A 75 9.85 -19.00 -29.21
C ASN A 75 8.56 -18.71 -29.97
N HIS A 76 7.59 -18.04 -29.33
CA HIS A 76 6.30 -17.71 -29.92
C HIS A 76 6.06 -16.20 -29.97
N MET A 77 7.13 -15.39 -30.02
CA MET A 77 7.04 -13.93 -29.97
C MET A 77 6.06 -13.33 -31.00
N PRO A 78 6.04 -13.76 -32.27
CA PRO A 78 5.08 -13.25 -33.25
C PRO A 78 3.62 -13.51 -32.86
N LEU A 79 3.33 -14.63 -32.21
CA LEU A 79 2.00 -15.00 -31.73
C LEU A 79 1.54 -14.01 -30.66
N PHE A 80 2.37 -13.74 -29.65
CA PHE A 80 2.05 -12.79 -28.59
C PHE A 80 1.92 -11.35 -29.10
N LYS A 81 2.79 -10.92 -30.02
CA LYS A 81 2.68 -9.60 -30.67
C LYS A 81 1.36 -9.42 -31.42
N SER A 82 0.82 -10.48 -32.00
CA SER A 82 -0.43 -10.42 -32.76
C SER A 82 -1.67 -10.18 -31.90
N ILE A 83 -1.61 -10.54 -30.61
CA ILE A 83 -2.74 -10.41 -29.67
C ILE A 83 -2.63 -9.17 -28.79
N CYS A 84 -1.41 -8.84 -28.36
CA CYS A 84 -1.17 -7.69 -27.49
C CYS A 84 -1.65 -6.38 -28.14
N ASN A 85 -2.09 -5.43 -27.30
CA ASN A 85 -2.54 -4.11 -27.76
C ASN A 85 -1.39 -3.27 -28.33
N HIS A 86 -0.15 -3.60 -27.99
CA HIS A 86 1.07 -2.97 -28.51
C HIS A 86 2.11 -4.05 -28.81
N ALA A 87 2.90 -3.83 -29.87
CA ALA A 87 3.90 -4.80 -30.33
C ALA A 87 5.03 -5.03 -29.32
N ASP A 88 5.29 -4.07 -28.43
CA ASP A 88 6.39 -4.13 -27.45
C ASP A 88 5.97 -4.72 -26.09
N VAL A 89 4.69 -5.00 -25.89
CA VAL A 89 4.19 -5.61 -24.64
C VAL A 89 4.88 -6.96 -24.36
N PRO A 90 4.99 -7.90 -25.33
CA PRO A 90 5.68 -9.17 -25.10
C PRO A 90 7.16 -9.00 -24.68
N GLU A 91 7.91 -8.10 -25.31
CA GLU A 91 9.29 -7.77 -24.94
C GLU A 91 9.40 -7.21 -23.53
N ALA A 92 8.47 -6.31 -23.17
CA ALA A 92 8.41 -5.78 -21.81
C ALA A 92 8.18 -6.91 -20.80
N ILE A 93 7.24 -7.82 -21.05
CA ILE A 93 7.00 -9.00 -20.20
C ILE A 93 8.29 -9.80 -20.01
N VAL A 94 9.01 -10.10 -21.10
CA VAL A 94 10.30 -10.82 -21.05
C VAL A 94 11.30 -10.07 -20.18
N THR A 95 11.39 -8.75 -20.33
CA THR A 95 12.30 -7.88 -19.57
C THR A 95 12.00 -7.91 -18.07
N TYR A 96 10.72 -7.79 -17.70
CA TYR A 96 10.26 -7.91 -16.32
C TYR A 96 10.60 -9.28 -15.72
N ILE A 97 10.27 -10.36 -16.42
CA ILE A 97 10.53 -11.72 -15.92
C ILE A 97 12.03 -11.93 -15.73
N ASN A 98 12.86 -11.49 -16.67
CA ASN A 98 14.31 -11.59 -16.57
C ASN A 98 14.88 -10.79 -15.39
N TYR A 99 14.40 -9.56 -15.15
CA TYR A 99 14.79 -8.76 -13.99
C TYR A 99 14.54 -9.50 -12.68
N TYR A 100 13.33 -10.05 -12.51
CA TYR A 100 12.96 -10.79 -11.30
C TYR A 100 13.73 -12.10 -11.17
N ARG A 101 13.90 -12.85 -12.27
CA ARG A 101 14.71 -14.08 -12.31
C ARG A 101 16.14 -13.84 -11.81
N ILE A 102 16.80 -12.81 -12.34
CA ILE A 102 18.18 -12.46 -11.95
C ILE A 102 18.25 -12.05 -10.48
N ASN A 103 17.31 -11.24 -10.00
CA ASN A 103 17.30 -10.79 -8.61
C ASN A 103 17.01 -11.93 -7.62
N MET A 104 16.15 -12.89 -8.00
CA MET A 104 15.93 -14.10 -7.21
C MET A 104 17.19 -14.97 -7.13
N HIS A 105 17.91 -15.17 -8.24
CA HIS A 105 19.19 -15.88 -8.23
C HIS A 105 20.25 -15.25 -7.33
N LYS A 106 20.41 -13.92 -7.37
CA LYS A 106 21.37 -13.19 -6.53
C LYS A 106 21.11 -13.35 -5.03
N SER A 107 19.89 -13.73 -4.66
CA SER A 107 19.43 -13.78 -3.27
C SER A 107 19.49 -15.18 -2.63
N ASN A 108 20.07 -16.17 -3.33
CA ASN A 108 19.94 -17.61 -3.07
C ASN A 108 20.50 -18.15 -1.73
N GLY A 109 20.85 -17.31 -0.75
CA GLY A 109 21.27 -17.74 0.59
C GLY A 109 20.55 -17.10 1.78
N ILE A 110 19.72 -16.06 1.58
CA ILE A 110 19.25 -15.20 2.69
C ILE A 110 17.72 -15.04 2.72
N ILE A 111 17.02 -15.30 1.61
CA ILE A 111 15.58 -15.03 1.49
C ILE A 111 14.73 -16.26 1.83
N VAL A 112 13.92 -16.15 2.88
CA VAL A 112 12.92 -17.15 3.29
C VAL A 112 11.86 -17.36 2.20
N GLU A 113 11.36 -18.59 2.06
CA GLU A 113 10.40 -18.98 1.00
C GLU A 113 9.15 -18.09 0.91
N LYS A 114 8.64 -17.61 2.06
CA LYS A 114 7.53 -16.64 2.13
C LYS A 114 7.83 -15.35 1.37
N THR A 115 9.05 -14.84 1.46
CA THR A 115 9.46 -13.61 0.78
C THR A 115 9.58 -13.83 -0.74
N LYS A 116 9.95 -15.05 -1.19
CA LYS A 116 9.95 -15.41 -2.61
C LYS A 116 8.53 -15.40 -3.20
N GLN A 117 7.53 -15.91 -2.46
CA GLN A 117 6.13 -15.84 -2.88
C GLN A 117 5.66 -14.39 -3.07
N GLU A 118 5.98 -13.50 -2.13
CA GLU A 118 5.62 -12.08 -2.21
C GLU A 118 6.29 -11.38 -3.42
N ILE A 119 7.53 -11.74 -3.74
CA ILE A 119 8.23 -11.28 -4.94
C ILE A 119 7.50 -11.74 -6.20
N ILE A 120 7.09 -13.02 -6.26
CA ILE A 120 6.36 -13.58 -7.40
C ILE A 120 4.98 -12.96 -7.56
N TRP A 121 4.24 -12.74 -6.46
CA TRP A 121 2.97 -12.01 -6.51
C TRP A 121 3.14 -10.58 -7.00
N THR A 122 4.20 -9.90 -6.55
CA THR A 122 4.50 -8.55 -7.01
C THR A 122 4.76 -8.52 -8.53
N LEU A 123 5.54 -9.47 -9.05
CA LEU A 123 5.78 -9.62 -10.49
C LEU A 123 4.47 -9.86 -11.25
N ILE A 124 3.74 -10.93 -10.90
CA ILE A 124 2.55 -11.31 -11.68
C ILE A 124 1.47 -10.23 -11.62
N LEU A 125 1.22 -9.61 -10.47
CA LEU A 125 0.22 -8.54 -10.36
C LEU A 125 0.61 -7.30 -11.16
N THR A 126 1.91 -7.02 -11.29
CA THR A 126 2.41 -5.95 -12.17
C THR A 126 2.15 -6.30 -13.64
N LEU A 127 2.52 -7.50 -14.07
CA LEU A 127 2.30 -7.96 -15.44
C LEU A 127 0.81 -7.95 -15.80
N LEU A 128 -0.05 -8.48 -14.92
CA LEU A 128 -1.50 -8.51 -15.13
C LEU A 128 -2.12 -7.10 -15.25
N ASN A 129 -1.52 -6.09 -14.61
CA ASN A 129 -2.05 -4.74 -14.64
C ASN A 129 -1.92 -4.09 -16.02
N PHE A 130 -0.77 -4.24 -16.67
CA PHE A 130 -0.55 -3.64 -18.00
C PHE A 130 -0.88 -4.59 -19.16
N CYS A 131 -0.95 -5.90 -18.92
CA CYS A 131 -1.43 -6.87 -19.92
C CYS A 131 -2.96 -6.82 -20.01
N ALA A 132 -3.52 -6.04 -20.93
CA ALA A 132 -4.97 -5.87 -21.05
C ALA A 132 -5.73 -7.11 -21.61
N ARG A 133 -5.04 -8.10 -22.18
CA ARG A 133 -5.66 -9.26 -22.83
C ARG A 133 -5.69 -10.48 -21.90
N ASP A 134 -6.89 -11.01 -21.67
CA ASP A 134 -7.12 -12.17 -20.79
C ASP A 134 -6.32 -13.42 -21.19
N ASP A 135 -6.06 -13.65 -22.49
CA ASP A 135 -5.30 -14.84 -22.93
C ASP A 135 -3.82 -14.75 -22.50
N VAL A 136 -3.23 -13.55 -22.58
CA VAL A 136 -1.84 -13.30 -22.17
C VAL A 136 -1.75 -13.38 -20.65
N GLN A 137 -2.73 -12.80 -19.94
CA GLN A 137 -2.84 -12.95 -18.49
C GLN A 137 -2.93 -14.43 -18.08
N TYR A 138 -3.81 -15.20 -18.74
CA TYR A 138 -3.99 -16.62 -18.48
C TYR A 138 -2.72 -17.43 -18.72
N PHE A 139 -1.99 -17.15 -19.81
CA PHE A 139 -0.68 -17.74 -20.08
C PHE A 139 0.30 -17.46 -18.94
N LEU A 140 0.44 -16.19 -18.53
CA LEU A 140 1.37 -15.81 -17.47
C LEU A 140 1.02 -16.47 -16.12
N GLU A 141 -0.27 -16.52 -15.78
CA GLU A 141 -0.71 -17.20 -14.56
C GLU A 141 -0.44 -18.70 -14.61
N THR A 142 -0.68 -19.34 -15.75
CA THR A 142 -0.43 -20.77 -15.96
C THR A 142 1.06 -21.09 -15.76
N CYS A 143 1.94 -20.29 -16.37
CA CYS A 143 3.37 -20.50 -16.33
C CYS A 143 3.99 -20.16 -14.96
N ILE A 144 3.56 -19.07 -14.33
CA ILE A 144 4.23 -18.50 -13.15
C ILE A 144 3.55 -18.95 -11.85
N ILE A 145 2.21 -19.02 -11.81
CA ILE A 145 1.45 -19.26 -10.58
C ILE A 145 0.91 -20.68 -10.49
N THR A 146 0.12 -21.15 -11.44
CA THR A 146 -0.68 -22.38 -11.32
C THR A 146 0.15 -23.58 -10.87
N ASN A 147 -0.28 -24.30 -9.83
CA ASN A 147 0.45 -25.44 -9.22
C ASN A 147 1.81 -25.11 -8.58
N SER A 148 2.12 -23.84 -8.30
CA SER A 148 3.27 -23.43 -7.49
C SER A 148 2.88 -23.18 -6.03
N LEU A 149 3.87 -22.93 -5.16
CA LEU A 149 3.61 -22.49 -3.78
C LEU A 149 2.92 -21.12 -3.69
N ALA A 150 2.99 -20.32 -4.75
CA ALA A 150 2.31 -19.02 -4.85
C ALA A 150 0.83 -19.14 -5.24
N ASP A 151 0.38 -20.32 -5.68
CA ASP A 151 -1.01 -20.63 -6.00
C ASP A 151 -1.79 -20.97 -4.72
N ASN A 152 -2.20 -19.93 -4.00
CA ASN A 152 -2.95 -20.06 -2.77
C ASN A 152 -4.03 -18.99 -2.64
N ASP A 153 -4.84 -19.08 -1.60
CA ASP A 153 -5.98 -18.17 -1.42
C ASP A 153 -5.57 -16.71 -1.24
N LEU A 154 -4.35 -16.45 -0.74
CA LEU A 154 -3.87 -15.07 -0.59
C LEU A 154 -3.60 -14.43 -1.96
N TYR A 155 -3.03 -15.18 -2.91
CA TYR A 155 -2.89 -14.73 -4.30
C TYR A 155 -4.24 -14.33 -4.91
N LYS A 156 -5.25 -15.20 -4.77
CA LYS A 156 -6.60 -14.94 -5.29
C LYS A 156 -7.19 -13.66 -4.70
N LYS A 157 -6.93 -13.38 -3.41
CA LYS A 157 -7.35 -12.13 -2.77
C LYS A 157 -6.62 -10.92 -3.33
N TYR A 158 -5.29 -11.00 -3.55
CA TYR A 158 -4.54 -9.91 -4.19
C TYR A 158 -5.02 -9.63 -5.62
N LYS A 159 -5.31 -10.67 -6.41
CA LYS A 159 -5.79 -10.51 -7.79
C LYS A 159 -7.07 -9.68 -7.86
N LYS A 160 -7.98 -9.83 -6.89
CA LYS A 160 -9.20 -8.99 -6.78
C LYS A 160 -8.90 -7.51 -6.60
N LEU A 161 -7.69 -7.13 -6.17
CA LEU A 161 -7.29 -5.74 -6.00
C LEU A 161 -6.84 -5.07 -7.31
N LEU A 162 -6.76 -5.79 -8.42
CA LEU A 162 -6.45 -5.18 -9.73
C LEU A 162 -7.46 -4.08 -10.11
N SER A 163 -8.71 -4.17 -9.65
CA SER A 163 -9.72 -3.12 -9.82
C SER A 163 -9.59 -1.93 -8.84
N TYR A 164 -8.70 -2.02 -7.85
CA TYR A 164 -8.47 -0.99 -6.82
C TYR A 164 -7.36 -0.02 -7.25
N GLN A 165 -7.54 0.58 -8.42
CA GLN A 165 -6.64 1.59 -8.95
C GLN A 165 -7.40 2.77 -9.54
N THR A 166 -6.79 3.95 -9.51
CA THR A 166 -7.23 5.14 -10.22
C THR A 166 -6.10 5.61 -11.12
N ILE A 167 -6.45 6.00 -12.34
CA ILE A 167 -5.51 6.59 -13.29
C ILE A 167 -6.07 7.94 -13.67
N GLU A 168 -5.35 9.00 -13.32
CA GLU A 168 -5.65 10.38 -13.70
C GLU A 168 -4.60 10.89 -14.69
N ILE A 169 -5.03 11.71 -15.65
CA ILE A 169 -4.15 12.32 -16.65
C ILE A 169 -4.21 13.83 -16.47
N ILE A 170 -3.04 14.47 -16.43
CA ILE A 170 -2.86 15.91 -16.39
C ILE A 170 -2.12 16.32 -17.66
N LEU A 171 -2.67 17.31 -18.36
CA LEU A 171 -1.98 18.05 -19.41
C LEU A 171 -1.56 19.39 -18.79
N LEU A 172 -0.26 19.69 -18.79
CA LEU A 172 0.26 20.99 -18.38
C LEU A 172 0.59 21.79 -19.64
N ASP A 173 -0.09 22.93 -19.82
CA ASP A 173 0.38 23.96 -20.75
C ASP A 173 1.43 24.84 -20.04
N ASP A 174 2.16 25.67 -20.81
CA ASP A 174 3.34 26.46 -20.42
C ASP A 174 3.17 27.47 -19.23
N SER A 175 2.10 27.40 -18.43
CA SER A 175 1.89 28.28 -17.28
C SER A 175 1.07 27.70 -16.11
N ASP A 176 0.85 26.39 -16.05
CA ASP A 176 -0.10 25.80 -15.09
C ASP A 176 0.48 25.62 -13.67
N LEU A 177 0.54 26.72 -12.91
CA LEU A 177 0.96 26.73 -11.50
C LEU A 177 -0.02 26.04 -10.53
N TYR A 178 -1.26 25.74 -10.96
CA TYR A 178 -2.37 25.28 -10.11
C TYR A 178 -2.89 23.86 -10.42
N ALA A 179 -2.20 23.08 -11.25
CA ALA A 179 -2.67 21.77 -11.70
C ALA A 179 -2.96 20.76 -10.57
N GLN A 180 -2.39 20.95 -9.37
CA GLN A 180 -2.68 20.12 -8.20
C GLN A 180 -4.13 20.26 -7.70
N GLU A 181 -4.75 21.43 -7.84
CA GLU A 181 -6.14 21.67 -7.37
C GLU A 181 -7.18 20.97 -8.25
N LEU A 182 -6.81 20.58 -9.47
CA LEU A 182 -7.67 19.84 -10.41
C LEU A 182 -7.72 18.33 -10.12
N LEU A 183 -6.79 17.83 -9.31
CA LEU A 183 -6.70 16.42 -9.01
C LEU A 183 -7.66 16.00 -7.90
N THR A 184 -8.21 14.79 -8.02
CA THR A 184 -8.97 14.24 -6.90
C THR A 184 -8.03 13.97 -5.72
N PRO A 185 -8.48 14.15 -4.47
CA PRO A 185 -7.71 13.73 -3.31
C PRO A 185 -7.37 12.24 -3.42
N PRO A 186 -6.14 11.81 -3.07
CA PRO A 186 -5.75 10.42 -3.18
C PRO A 186 -6.65 9.53 -2.33
N ILE A 187 -7.07 8.40 -2.92
CA ILE A 187 -7.84 7.39 -2.21
C ILE A 187 -6.83 6.39 -1.63
N SER A 188 -6.64 6.46 -0.33
CA SER A 188 -5.73 5.66 0.50
C SER A 188 -5.75 4.13 0.33
N TYR A 189 -6.87 3.55 -0.12
CA TYR A 189 -7.06 2.12 -0.39
C TYR A 189 -7.16 1.80 -1.89
N LYS A 190 -6.77 2.74 -2.74
CA LYS A 190 -6.52 2.51 -4.17
C LYS A 190 -5.07 2.85 -4.48
N ILE A 191 -4.52 2.19 -5.50
CA ILE A 191 -3.27 2.62 -6.11
C ILE A 191 -3.58 3.85 -6.96
N ASN A 192 -3.10 5.01 -6.54
CA ASN A 192 -3.31 6.26 -7.24
C ASN A 192 -2.16 6.47 -8.24
N VAL A 193 -2.49 6.38 -9.51
CA VAL A 193 -1.59 6.62 -10.64
C VAL A 193 -1.94 7.95 -11.28
N THR A 194 -0.93 8.75 -11.58
CA THR A 194 -1.10 10.01 -12.31
C THR A 194 -0.12 10.06 -13.46
N SER A 195 -0.59 10.44 -14.63
CA SER A 195 0.25 10.72 -15.80
C SER A 195 0.25 12.21 -16.06
N ILE A 196 1.44 12.81 -16.12
CA ILE A 196 1.68 14.22 -16.37
C ILE A 196 2.26 14.35 -17.78
N TRP A 197 1.63 15.15 -18.63
CA TRP A 197 2.09 15.46 -19.98
C TRP A 197 2.51 16.93 -20.02
N SER A 198 3.78 17.17 -20.32
CA SER A 198 4.39 18.51 -20.26
C SER A 198 5.66 18.57 -21.11
N GLU A 199 5.84 19.66 -21.83
CA GLU A 199 7.11 19.98 -22.49
C GLU A 199 8.17 20.44 -21.50
N ASP A 200 7.77 21.14 -20.42
CA ASP A 200 8.65 21.45 -19.29
C ASP A 200 8.81 20.23 -18.36
N ILE A 201 9.86 19.46 -18.62
CA ILE A 201 10.25 18.29 -17.81
C ILE A 201 10.63 18.67 -16.38
N ALA A 202 11.18 19.86 -16.15
CA ALA A 202 11.58 20.30 -14.81
C ALA A 202 10.34 20.59 -13.96
N ALA A 203 9.37 21.33 -14.51
CA ALA A 203 8.08 21.56 -13.86
C ALA A 203 7.35 20.24 -13.59
N ALA A 204 7.29 19.33 -14.57
CA ALA A 204 6.64 18.03 -14.40
C ALA A 204 7.30 17.19 -13.30
N LYS A 205 8.63 17.18 -13.19
CA LYS A 205 9.35 16.47 -12.10
C LYS A 205 9.11 17.09 -10.73
N ASN A 206 9.04 18.42 -10.65
CA ASN A 206 8.73 19.13 -9.42
C ASN A 206 7.30 18.82 -8.95
N LEU A 207 6.33 18.91 -9.85
CA LEU A 207 4.94 18.52 -9.58
C LEU A 207 4.86 17.04 -9.17
N ALA A 208 5.45 16.14 -9.95
CA ALA A 208 5.47 14.70 -9.66
C ALA A 208 6.02 14.40 -8.26
N THR A 209 7.04 15.13 -7.80
CA THR A 209 7.62 14.98 -6.46
C THR A 209 6.65 15.44 -5.36
N SER A 210 5.91 16.53 -5.58
CA SER A 210 4.93 17.07 -4.63
C SER A 210 3.64 16.24 -4.52
N LEU A 211 3.21 15.59 -5.61
CA LEU A 211 1.93 14.87 -5.65
C LEU A 211 1.88 13.70 -4.67
N ASP A 212 0.83 13.62 -3.85
CA ASP A 212 0.59 12.44 -3.03
C ASP A 212 -0.03 11.31 -3.87
N ARG A 213 0.82 10.63 -4.64
CA ARG A 213 0.49 9.52 -5.53
C ARG A 213 1.40 8.33 -5.28
N ASN A 214 0.97 7.15 -5.72
CA ASN A 214 1.77 5.93 -5.65
C ASN A 214 2.67 5.81 -6.86
N ILE A 215 2.14 6.12 -8.04
CA ILE A 215 2.88 6.10 -9.30
C ILE A 215 2.61 7.41 -10.03
N VAL A 216 3.66 8.07 -10.48
CA VAL A 216 3.59 9.24 -11.35
C VAL A 216 4.36 8.93 -12.62
N LEU A 217 3.71 9.10 -13.77
CA LEU A 217 4.29 8.93 -15.09
C LEU A 217 4.46 10.32 -15.69
N ILE A 218 5.59 10.61 -16.33
CA ILE A 218 5.82 11.85 -17.06
C ILE A 218 5.99 11.51 -18.53
N ASN A 219 5.17 12.12 -19.38
CA ASN A 219 5.09 11.93 -20.84
C ASN A 219 4.91 10.47 -21.26
N THR A 220 4.18 9.71 -20.44
CA THR A 220 3.81 8.33 -20.76
C THR A 220 2.58 7.89 -19.99
N LEU A 221 1.85 6.93 -20.55
CA LEU A 221 0.80 6.17 -19.89
C LEU A 221 1.18 4.68 -19.74
N ASP A 222 2.32 4.29 -20.31
CA ASP A 222 2.71 2.88 -20.44
C ASP A 222 3.69 2.49 -19.33
N PHE A 223 3.37 1.39 -18.65
CA PHE A 223 4.21 0.80 -17.61
C PHE A 223 5.37 -0.02 -18.18
N ASN A 224 5.29 -0.37 -19.47
CA ASN A 224 6.07 -1.42 -20.12
C ASN A 224 7.53 -1.03 -20.31
N GLU A 225 7.81 0.26 -20.52
CA GLU A 225 9.14 0.78 -20.83
C GLU A 225 9.91 1.25 -19.59
N THR A 226 9.24 1.28 -18.43
CA THR A 226 9.74 2.01 -17.25
C THR A 226 10.11 1.10 -16.07
N MET A 227 9.87 -0.21 -16.11
CA MET A 227 10.13 -1.13 -14.98
C MET A 227 9.46 -0.68 -13.67
N ILE A 228 8.25 -0.14 -13.78
CA ILE A 228 7.37 0.17 -12.63
C ILE A 228 6.88 -1.13 -11.99
N VAL A 229 6.79 -1.12 -10.67
CA VAL A 229 6.25 -2.26 -9.91
C VAL A 229 4.96 -1.88 -9.22
N MET A 230 3.89 -2.64 -9.39
CA MET A 230 2.64 -2.31 -8.71
C MET A 230 2.74 -2.59 -7.19
N PRO A 231 2.50 -1.59 -6.31
CA PRO A 231 2.74 -1.71 -4.88
C PRO A 231 1.63 -2.47 -4.11
N TYR A 232 0.92 -3.42 -4.75
CA TYR A 232 -0.20 -4.16 -4.13
C TYR A 232 0.20 -4.84 -2.83
N ILE A 233 1.33 -5.55 -2.83
CA ILE A 233 1.81 -6.24 -1.62
C ILE A 233 2.17 -5.22 -0.54
N GLU A 234 2.89 -4.14 -0.89
CA GLU A 234 3.33 -3.14 0.08
C GLU A 234 2.15 -2.42 0.77
N MET A 235 1.12 -2.09 0.00
CA MET A 235 -0.08 -1.40 0.48
C MET A 235 -1.02 -2.32 1.23
N PHE A 236 -1.23 -3.54 0.72
CA PHE A 236 -2.35 -4.39 1.15
C PHE A 236 -1.94 -5.63 1.94
N LYS A 237 -0.65 -5.89 2.19
CA LYS A 237 -0.22 -7.07 2.97
C LYS A 237 -0.88 -7.17 4.34
N ILE A 238 -0.86 -6.08 5.11
CA ILE A 238 -1.50 -6.03 6.43
C ILE A 238 -3.03 -6.05 6.28
N LEU A 239 -3.54 -5.46 5.20
CA LEU A 239 -4.96 -5.44 4.82
C LEU A 239 -5.52 -6.87 4.72
N LEU A 240 -4.88 -7.68 3.88
CA LEU A 240 -5.38 -8.96 3.40
C LEU A 240 -5.23 -10.11 4.40
N CYS A 241 -4.26 -10.02 5.32
CA CYS A 241 -4.14 -10.95 6.44
C CYS A 241 -5.40 -11.00 7.32
N ASN A 242 -6.26 -9.96 7.22
CA ASN A 242 -7.40 -9.73 8.10
C ASN A 242 -8.76 -9.67 7.37
N LEU A 243 -8.79 -9.89 6.05
CA LEU A 243 -10.01 -9.84 5.23
C LEU A 243 -10.63 -11.22 4.98
N ASN A 244 -11.94 -11.32 5.26
CA ASN A 244 -12.84 -12.29 4.64
C ASN A 244 -13.58 -11.58 3.50
N PHE A 245 -13.19 -11.85 2.25
CA PHE A 245 -13.77 -11.24 1.03
C PHE A 245 -15.20 -11.72 0.69
N ASN A 246 -15.90 -12.34 1.63
CA ASN A 246 -17.24 -12.86 1.41
C ASN A 246 -18.33 -11.80 1.62
N GLU A 247 -17.98 -10.56 1.97
CA GLU A 247 -18.91 -9.44 2.12
C GLU A 247 -18.60 -8.39 1.04
N GLU A 248 -19.44 -8.31 0.00
CA GLU A 248 -19.33 -7.41 -1.17
C GLU A 248 -19.64 -5.93 -0.86
N HIS A 249 -19.07 -5.37 0.21
CA HIS A 249 -19.28 -3.96 0.51
C HIS A 249 -18.15 -3.06 -0.01
N TYR A 250 -18.55 -1.97 -0.67
CA TYR A 250 -17.69 -0.84 -1.05
C TYR A 250 -16.84 -0.43 0.16
N ILE A 251 -15.54 -0.67 0.05
CA ILE A 251 -14.57 -0.36 1.08
C ILE A 251 -14.34 1.16 1.04
N ASN A 252 -14.78 1.89 2.07
CA ASN A 252 -14.17 3.19 2.40
C ASN A 252 -13.23 3.00 3.59
N GLU A 253 -12.18 3.82 3.67
CA GLU A 253 -11.07 3.65 4.62
C GLU A 253 -11.51 3.56 6.09
N GLU A 254 -12.51 4.34 6.47
CA GLU A 254 -13.03 4.35 7.84
C GLU A 254 -13.82 3.07 8.12
N HIS A 255 -14.78 2.74 7.24
CA HIS A 255 -15.54 1.49 7.34
C HIS A 255 -14.63 0.27 7.33
N TYR A 256 -13.53 0.34 6.58
CA TYR A 256 -12.54 -0.71 6.49
C TYR A 256 -11.83 -0.98 7.82
N ILE A 257 -11.18 0.04 8.38
CA ILE A 257 -10.38 -0.11 9.59
C ILE A 257 -11.28 -0.44 10.78
N ILE A 258 -12.47 0.15 10.79
CA ILE A 258 -13.53 -0.17 11.75
C ILE A 258 -14.00 -1.63 11.61
N ASN A 259 -14.17 -2.15 10.38
CA ASN A 259 -14.58 -3.54 10.15
C ASN A 259 -13.46 -4.54 10.51
N MET A 260 -12.20 -4.13 10.43
CA MET A 260 -11.05 -4.91 10.90
C MET A 260 -11.07 -5.09 12.43
N ILE A 261 -11.45 -4.05 13.17
CA ILE A 261 -11.48 -4.09 14.64
C ILE A 261 -12.92 -4.39 15.07
N LYS A 262 -13.27 -5.67 15.23
CA LYS A 262 -14.58 -6.07 15.76
C LYS A 262 -14.48 -6.29 17.28
N PRO A 263 -14.87 -5.30 18.11
CA PRO A 263 -14.79 -5.44 19.55
C PRO A 263 -15.76 -6.53 20.00
N ILE A 264 -15.32 -7.33 20.97
CA ILE A 264 -16.14 -8.35 21.61
C ILE A 264 -16.62 -7.75 22.93
N CYS A 265 -17.93 -7.65 23.11
CA CYS A 265 -18.52 -7.36 24.42
C CYS A 265 -18.82 -8.68 25.13
N SER A 266 -18.23 -8.90 26.31
CA SER A 266 -18.65 -10.00 27.18
C SER A 266 -19.95 -9.67 27.92
N LYS A 267 -20.54 -10.68 28.57
CA LYS A 267 -21.79 -10.54 29.33
C LYS A 267 -21.61 -9.51 30.46
N LYS A 268 -22.65 -8.72 30.73
CA LYS A 268 -22.66 -7.68 31.79
C LYS A 268 -22.19 -8.25 33.12
N LYS A 269 -21.04 -7.78 33.61
CA LYS A 269 -20.56 -8.01 34.98
C LYS A 269 -21.16 -6.95 35.92
N PRO A 270 -21.34 -7.24 37.21
CA PRO A 270 -21.78 -6.22 38.18
C PRO A 270 -20.78 -5.06 38.22
N VAL A 271 -21.30 -3.84 38.28
CA VAL A 271 -20.49 -2.63 38.42
C VAL A 271 -19.96 -2.54 39.86
N PRO A 272 -18.65 -2.36 40.07
CA PRO A 272 -18.07 -2.25 41.41
C PRO A 272 -18.53 -0.96 42.12
N VAL A 273 -18.50 -0.98 43.45
CA VAL A 273 -18.77 0.19 44.28
C VAL A 273 -17.60 1.19 44.12
N ASN A 274 -17.91 2.44 43.73
CA ASN A 274 -16.94 3.50 43.41
C ASN A 274 -15.93 3.14 42.30
N PRO A 275 -16.39 3.03 41.04
CA PRO A 275 -15.51 2.69 39.92
C PRO A 275 -14.57 3.83 39.54
N ILE A 276 -13.32 3.48 39.21
CA ILE A 276 -12.36 4.38 38.57
C ILE A 276 -12.48 4.19 37.06
N TYR A 277 -12.71 5.28 36.33
CA TYR A 277 -12.90 5.23 34.88
C TYR A 277 -11.61 5.53 34.12
N ASN A 278 -11.24 4.60 33.24
CA ASN A 278 -10.19 4.78 32.26
C ASN A 278 -10.82 5.05 30.89
N TYR A 279 -10.59 6.25 30.37
CA TYR A 279 -11.14 6.73 29.11
C TYR A 279 -10.22 6.42 27.92
N MET A 280 -10.75 6.63 26.72
CA MET A 280 -9.96 6.63 25.49
C MET A 280 -9.21 7.95 25.35
N PHE A 281 -8.21 8.00 24.47
CA PHE A 281 -7.44 9.22 24.23
C PHE A 281 -7.27 9.44 22.73
N TYR A 282 -7.90 10.46 22.20
CA TYR A 282 -7.75 10.88 20.80
C TYR A 282 -8.04 12.38 20.70
N ASP A 283 -7.58 13.00 19.62
CA ASP A 283 -7.68 14.45 19.41
C ASP A 283 -7.05 15.25 20.57
N GLY A 284 -5.96 14.69 21.14
CA GLY A 284 -5.23 15.29 22.26
C GLY A 284 -6.02 15.39 23.57
N THR A 285 -7.14 14.69 23.70
CA THR A 285 -8.03 14.79 24.86
C THR A 285 -8.54 13.42 25.32
N TRP A 286 -8.98 13.35 26.58
CA TRP A 286 -9.60 12.15 27.14
C TRP A 286 -11.07 12.06 26.74
N GLN A 287 -11.49 10.90 26.23
CA GLN A 287 -12.75 10.71 25.54
C GLN A 287 -13.59 9.62 26.21
N LYS A 288 -14.81 9.99 26.62
CA LYS A 288 -15.79 9.01 27.09
C LYS A 288 -16.32 8.19 25.89
N PRO A 289 -16.61 6.90 26.08
CA PRO A 289 -17.20 6.07 25.04
C PRO A 289 -18.56 6.62 24.62
N VAL A 290 -18.79 6.70 23.31
CA VAL A 290 -20.02 7.28 22.71
C VAL A 290 -21.28 6.63 23.26
N GLN A 291 -21.27 5.30 23.39
CA GLN A 291 -22.43 4.54 23.90
C GLN A 291 -22.36 4.27 25.40
N ASN A 292 -21.48 4.97 26.13
CA ASN A 292 -21.28 4.81 27.56
C ASN A 292 -20.94 3.36 27.97
N THR A 293 -20.22 2.66 27.10
CA THR A 293 -19.88 1.24 27.22
C THR A 293 -18.54 1.06 27.94
N TYR A 294 -18.52 0.19 28.96
CA TYR A 294 -17.33 -0.09 29.76
C TYR A 294 -17.18 -1.59 30.04
N TRP A 295 -15.96 -2.01 30.33
CA TRP A 295 -15.64 -3.36 30.77
C TRP A 295 -14.75 -3.35 32.02
N LEU A 296 -14.89 -4.40 32.83
CA LEU A 296 -14.17 -4.57 34.09
C LEU A 296 -12.79 -5.18 33.83
N HIS A 297 -11.73 -4.44 34.14
CA HIS A 297 -10.37 -4.93 33.94
C HIS A 297 -9.88 -5.74 35.14
N ASN A 298 -9.50 -7.01 34.91
CA ASN A 298 -8.87 -7.90 35.90
C ASN A 298 -9.58 -7.99 37.26
N ASN A 299 -10.92 -7.87 37.29
CA ASN A 299 -11.72 -7.86 38.52
C ASN A 299 -11.30 -6.78 39.55
N THR A 300 -10.70 -5.68 39.08
CA THR A 300 -10.39 -4.50 39.90
C THR A 300 -11.54 -3.49 39.88
N ASN A 301 -11.47 -2.42 40.68
CA ASN A 301 -12.44 -1.31 40.61
C ASN A 301 -12.29 -0.42 39.36
N ILE A 302 -11.48 -0.82 38.37
CA ILE A 302 -11.22 -0.02 37.16
C ILE A 302 -12.15 -0.44 36.03
N LEU A 303 -12.99 0.49 35.59
CA LEU A 303 -13.80 0.39 34.38
C LEU A 303 -13.08 1.05 33.22
N ARG A 304 -12.73 0.25 32.21
CA ARG A 304 -12.14 0.76 30.97
C ARG A 304 -13.23 1.00 29.95
N ALA A 305 -13.15 2.10 29.21
CA ALA A 305 -14.02 2.34 28.08
C ALA A 305 -13.96 1.15 27.09
N ASN A 306 -15.09 0.78 26.52
CA ASN A 306 -15.17 -0.22 25.47
C ASN A 306 -15.54 0.49 24.17
N ALA A 307 -14.56 0.67 23.29
CA ALA A 307 -14.74 1.39 22.04
C ALA A 307 -15.79 0.69 21.16
N THR A 308 -16.73 1.48 20.66
CA THR A 308 -17.71 1.08 19.66
C THR A 308 -17.26 1.44 18.25
N LYS A 309 -18.07 1.09 17.25
CA LYS A 309 -17.87 1.50 15.86
C LYS A 309 -17.68 3.02 15.72
N ASP A 310 -18.47 3.78 16.47
CA ASP A 310 -18.48 5.25 16.41
C ASP A 310 -17.24 5.85 17.07
N ASP A 311 -16.78 5.27 18.17
CA ASP A 311 -15.54 5.66 18.84
C ASP A 311 -14.32 5.44 17.92
N MET A 312 -14.31 4.30 17.22
CA MET A 312 -13.26 3.98 16.24
C MET A 312 -13.26 4.99 15.09
N SER A 313 -14.40 5.28 14.48
CA SER A 313 -14.50 6.30 13.41
C SER A 313 -13.91 7.63 13.85
N LYS A 314 -14.33 8.17 15.00
CA LYS A 314 -13.80 9.44 15.53
C LYS A 314 -12.29 9.40 15.80
N CYS A 315 -11.80 8.30 16.35
CA CYS A 315 -10.38 8.11 16.61
C CYS A 315 -9.55 8.06 15.32
N PHE A 316 -10.03 7.39 14.27
CA PHE A 316 -9.34 7.35 12.98
C PHE A 316 -9.39 8.69 12.24
N VAL A 317 -10.48 9.45 12.33
CA VAL A 317 -10.53 10.84 11.83
C VAL A 317 -9.47 11.71 12.54
N SER A 318 -9.36 11.61 13.86
CA SER A 318 -8.29 12.26 14.63
C SER A 318 -6.91 11.82 14.16
N ALA A 319 -6.70 10.53 13.94
CA ALA A 319 -5.43 9.99 13.48
C ALA A 319 -5.02 10.51 12.08
N LYS A 320 -5.99 10.70 11.17
CA LYS A 320 -5.74 11.26 9.83
C LYS A 320 -5.30 12.72 9.91
N LYS A 321 -6.00 13.55 10.70
CA LYS A 321 -5.59 14.94 10.95
C LYS A 321 -4.20 15.01 11.58
N GLY A 322 -3.93 14.13 12.55
CA GLY A 322 -2.60 14.02 13.14
C GLY A 322 -1.52 13.62 12.12
N PHE A 323 -1.84 12.72 11.18
CA PHE A 323 -0.92 12.32 10.12
C PHE A 323 -0.56 13.48 9.19
N GLU A 324 -1.54 14.26 8.75
CA GLU A 324 -1.33 15.46 7.90
C GLU A 324 -0.30 16.40 8.54
N ILE A 325 -0.51 16.76 9.81
CA ILE A 325 0.41 17.63 10.56
C ILE A 325 1.79 16.98 10.75
N TRP A 326 1.83 15.70 11.11
CA TRP A 326 3.06 15.02 11.52
C TRP A 326 3.98 14.64 10.35
N ASN A 327 3.38 14.34 9.19
CA ASN A 327 4.10 14.00 7.97
C ASN A 327 4.79 15.21 7.35
N GLU A 328 4.19 16.41 7.47
CA GLU A 328 4.78 17.66 7.01
C GLU A 328 6.03 18.07 7.80
N LEU A 329 6.14 17.65 9.06
CA LEU A 329 7.34 17.94 9.85
C LEU A 329 8.58 17.31 9.22
N SER A 330 9.72 18.00 9.35
CA SER A 330 10.99 17.41 8.95
C SER A 330 11.35 16.23 9.88
N THR A 331 12.16 15.29 9.37
CA THR A 331 12.70 14.21 10.20
C THR A 331 13.43 14.74 11.43
N GLU A 332 14.16 15.85 11.31
CA GLU A 332 14.88 16.50 12.41
C GLU A 332 13.92 17.02 13.49
N SER A 333 12.84 17.70 13.07
CA SER A 333 11.79 18.16 13.98
C SER A 333 11.14 17.00 14.75
N ARG A 334 10.85 15.89 14.06
CA ARG A 334 10.33 14.67 14.70
C ARG A 334 11.33 14.07 15.69
N MET A 335 12.62 14.03 15.35
CA MET A 335 13.69 13.56 16.25
C MET A 335 13.76 14.38 17.53
N GLN A 336 13.65 15.70 17.44
CA GLN A 336 13.70 16.60 18.60
C GLN A 336 12.50 16.39 19.53
N ILE A 337 11.28 16.30 18.96
CA ILE A 337 10.05 16.03 19.73
C ILE A 337 10.14 14.67 20.43
N LEU A 338 10.54 13.62 19.71
CA LEU A 338 10.70 12.29 20.29
C LEU A 338 11.84 12.20 21.31
N SER A 339 12.89 13.03 21.19
CA SER A 339 13.94 13.14 22.21
C SER A 339 13.40 13.76 23.50
N LYS A 340 12.59 14.83 23.40
CA LYS A 340 11.90 15.39 24.58
C LYS A 340 11.02 14.35 25.25
N PHE A 341 10.30 13.55 24.47
CA PHE A 341 9.51 12.44 24.99
C PHE A 341 10.36 11.41 25.75
N ALA A 342 11.52 11.02 25.20
CA ALA A 342 12.44 10.11 25.86
C ALA A 342 12.93 10.66 27.22
N PHE A 343 13.31 11.95 27.29
CA PHE A 343 13.68 12.58 28.57
C PHE A 343 12.52 12.59 29.58
N LEU A 344 11.29 12.83 29.14
CA LEU A 344 10.12 12.77 30.03
C LEU A 344 9.88 11.35 30.57
N LEU A 345 10.12 10.31 29.77
CA LEU A 345 10.07 8.92 30.24
C LEU A 345 11.14 8.66 31.31
N GLU A 346 12.34 9.17 31.12
CA GLU A 346 13.41 9.05 32.13
C GLU A 346 13.03 9.75 33.43
N TYR A 347 12.44 10.95 33.35
CA TYR A 347 11.96 11.70 34.51
C TYR A 347 10.90 10.94 35.33
N ILE A 348 10.02 10.18 34.68
CA ILE A 348 9.02 9.33 35.36
C ILE A 348 9.55 7.91 35.69
N SER A 349 10.88 7.75 35.76
CA SER A 349 11.55 6.48 36.09
C SER A 349 11.25 5.33 35.11
N LYS A 350 11.02 5.64 33.83
CA LYS A 350 10.86 4.68 32.73
C LYS A 350 12.10 4.66 31.83
N SER A 351 13.28 4.51 32.43
CA SER A 351 14.58 4.51 31.75
C SER A 351 14.65 3.51 30.60
N GLU A 352 14.18 2.28 30.79
CA GLU A 352 14.18 1.26 29.73
C GLU A 352 13.39 1.68 28.48
N LEU A 353 12.28 2.40 28.65
CA LEU A 353 11.49 2.90 27.53
C LEU A 353 12.16 4.11 26.87
N SER A 354 12.76 4.99 27.68
CA SER A 354 13.59 6.10 27.20
C SER A 354 14.72 5.60 26.29
N GLU A 355 15.46 4.57 26.71
CA GLU A 355 16.51 3.96 25.91
C GLU A 355 16.00 3.41 24.58
N ILE A 356 14.81 2.78 24.57
CA ILE A 356 14.18 2.30 23.34
C ILE A 356 13.86 3.47 22.41
N VAL A 357 13.29 4.55 22.92
CA VAL A 357 12.98 5.74 22.11
C VAL A 357 14.28 6.34 21.55
N PHE A 358 15.28 6.60 22.39
CA PHE A 358 16.59 7.14 21.97
C PHE A 358 17.30 6.27 20.94
N LYS A 359 17.15 4.95 21.03
CA LYS A 359 17.66 4.02 20.02
C LYS A 359 16.96 4.23 18.69
N TRP A 360 15.63 4.22 18.66
CA TRP A 360 14.86 4.22 17.40
C TRP A 360 14.69 5.59 16.76
N ILE A 361 14.86 6.71 17.47
CA ILE A 361 14.92 8.04 16.80
C ILE A 361 16.12 8.16 15.85
N LYS A 362 17.17 7.34 16.04
CA LYS A 362 18.34 7.28 15.14
C LYS A 362 18.07 6.46 13.88
N PHE A 363 16.91 5.79 13.78
CA PHE A 363 16.56 4.92 12.65
C PHE A 363 16.72 5.55 11.26
N PRO A 364 16.39 6.84 11.03
CA PRO A 364 16.65 7.51 9.76
C PRO A 364 18.08 7.43 9.25
N HIS A 365 19.06 7.44 10.16
CA HIS A 365 20.48 7.33 9.79
C HIS A 365 20.83 5.93 9.29
N TRP A 366 20.10 4.90 9.72
CA TRP A 366 20.40 3.52 9.39
C TRP A 366 19.88 3.13 8.02
N TYR A 367 18.67 3.59 7.63
CA TYR A 367 18.12 3.27 6.31
C TYR A 367 18.55 4.22 5.20
N LYS A 368 18.93 5.48 5.51
CA LYS A 368 19.50 6.39 4.50
C LYS A 368 20.72 5.78 3.79
N ASN A 369 21.53 5.02 4.52
CA ASN A 369 22.70 4.33 3.98
C ASN A 369 22.35 3.05 3.19
N SER A 370 21.13 2.52 3.33
CA SER A 370 20.66 1.34 2.59
C SER A 370 19.89 1.68 1.31
N LEU A 371 19.47 2.94 1.15
CA LEU A 371 18.87 3.45 -0.08
C LEU A 371 20.00 3.79 -1.06
N GLN A 372 20.70 2.78 -1.58
CA GLN A 372 21.59 3.02 -2.71
C GLN A 372 20.75 3.47 -3.90
N PRO A 373 21.13 4.57 -4.59
CA PRO A 373 20.56 4.88 -5.90
C PRO A 373 20.74 3.65 -6.77
N GLN A 374 19.68 3.15 -7.40
CA GLN A 374 19.86 2.13 -8.43
C GLN A 374 20.75 2.76 -9.52
N SER A 375 21.98 2.27 -9.59
CA SER A 375 22.95 2.65 -10.60
C SER A 375 22.44 2.21 -11.97
N GLY A 376 22.33 3.19 -12.87
CA GLY A 376 22.21 2.99 -14.31
C GLY A 376 20.85 3.40 -14.85
N ARG A 377 20.85 4.35 -15.80
CA ARG A 377 19.84 4.69 -16.85
C ARG A 377 18.34 4.48 -16.55
N SER A 378 17.94 4.30 -15.30
CA SER A 378 16.57 3.95 -14.93
C SER A 378 15.74 5.21 -15.05
N LEU A 379 14.77 5.17 -15.95
CA LEU A 379 13.74 6.19 -16.13
C LEU A 379 12.83 6.31 -14.90
N VAL A 380 13.00 5.44 -13.89
CA VAL A 380 12.21 5.41 -12.66
C VAL A 380 13.01 5.77 -11.42
N VAL A 381 12.53 6.80 -10.72
CA VAL A 381 12.94 7.16 -9.36
C VAL A 381 11.97 6.50 -8.38
N ARG A 382 12.51 5.76 -7.41
CA ARG A 382 11.72 5.16 -6.32
C ARG A 382 12.00 5.88 -5.00
N ILE A 383 10.96 6.48 -4.45
CA ILE A 383 10.98 7.16 -3.15
C ILE A 383 10.09 6.33 -2.20
N ARG A 384 10.32 6.41 -0.89
CA ARG A 384 9.40 5.82 0.09
C ARG A 384 8.79 6.91 0.95
N LYS A 385 7.47 6.85 1.09
CA LYS A 385 6.69 7.77 1.92
C LYS A 385 6.09 7.02 3.12
N PRO A 386 5.73 7.69 4.21
CA PRO A 386 4.99 7.08 5.31
C PRO A 386 3.70 6.44 4.80
N LYS A 387 3.25 5.38 5.46
CA LYS A 387 2.00 4.68 5.13
C LYS A 387 0.74 5.45 5.52
N GLY A 388 0.82 6.38 6.47
CA GLY A 388 -0.33 7.11 6.97
C GLY A 388 -0.64 6.76 8.42
N VAL A 389 -1.84 6.24 8.66
CA VAL A 389 -2.30 5.82 10.00
C VAL A 389 -1.92 4.36 10.27
N ILE A 390 -1.18 4.13 11.34
CA ILE A 390 -0.72 2.79 11.76
C ILE A 390 -1.45 2.32 13.00
N THR A 391 -2.04 1.13 12.95
CA THR A 391 -2.67 0.50 14.11
C THR A 391 -1.67 -0.42 14.82
N LEU A 392 -1.44 -0.22 16.12
CA LEU A 392 -0.57 -1.05 16.95
C LEU A 392 -1.33 -1.74 18.09
N MET A 393 -1.02 -3.01 18.32
CA MET A 393 -1.51 -3.78 19.45
C MET A 393 -0.43 -4.75 19.90
N GLU A 394 0.05 -4.61 21.14
CA GLU A 394 1.21 -5.36 21.62
C GLU A 394 1.00 -5.86 23.05
N LYS A 395 1.47 -7.08 23.34
CA LYS A 395 1.43 -7.63 24.71
C LYS A 395 2.47 -6.98 25.63
N LYS A 396 3.64 -6.65 25.09
CA LYS A 396 4.78 -6.12 25.84
C LYS A 396 4.99 -4.64 25.53
N GLU A 397 5.12 -3.84 26.57
CA GLU A 397 5.33 -2.40 26.48
C GLU A 397 6.60 -2.03 25.68
N LYS A 398 7.71 -2.74 25.89
CA LYS A 398 8.95 -2.55 25.13
C LYS A 398 8.76 -2.72 23.63
N ASN A 399 7.96 -3.70 23.21
CA ASN A 399 7.65 -3.92 21.80
C ASN A 399 6.78 -2.80 21.23
N LEU A 400 5.78 -2.36 22.02
CA LEU A 400 4.93 -1.24 21.63
C LEU A 400 5.74 0.02 21.41
N PHE A 401 6.59 0.40 22.37
CA PHE A 401 7.40 1.62 22.26
C PHE A 401 8.41 1.56 21.12
N ARG A 402 8.97 0.38 20.84
CA ARG A 402 9.79 0.16 19.63
C ARG A 402 9.00 0.48 18.35
N LYS A 403 7.84 -0.18 18.16
CA LYS A 403 7.01 -0.02 16.94
C LYS A 403 6.41 1.38 16.83
N LEU A 404 5.98 1.96 17.96
CA LEU A 404 5.49 3.32 18.08
C LEU A 404 6.57 4.32 17.63
N THR A 405 7.77 4.24 18.19
CA THR A 405 8.88 5.15 17.83
C THR A 405 9.27 5.00 16.35
N GLN A 406 9.36 3.77 15.85
CA GLN A 406 9.65 3.49 14.43
C GLN A 406 8.59 4.11 13.51
N SER A 407 7.31 3.95 13.86
CA SER A 407 6.19 4.52 13.09
C SER A 407 6.24 6.05 13.08
N LEU A 408 6.41 6.65 14.27
CA LEU A 408 6.43 8.09 14.44
C LEU A 408 7.62 8.75 13.76
N ILE A 409 8.84 8.21 13.91
CA ILE A 409 10.03 8.83 13.32
C ILE A 409 9.98 8.87 11.79
N ILE A 410 9.33 7.88 11.18
CA ILE A 410 9.08 7.82 9.74
C ILE A 410 8.10 8.91 9.29
N GLY A 411 7.16 9.32 10.14
CA GLY A 411 6.14 10.33 9.83
C GLY A 411 4.70 9.81 9.82
N ASN A 412 4.46 8.59 10.29
CA ASN A 412 3.10 8.05 10.44
C ASN A 412 2.43 8.55 11.72
N SER A 413 1.09 8.63 11.73
CA SER A 413 0.32 8.69 12.97
C SER A 413 -0.05 7.28 13.45
N VAL A 414 -0.43 7.14 14.72
CA VAL A 414 -0.62 5.84 15.35
C VAL A 414 -1.92 5.78 16.14
N VAL A 415 -2.64 4.67 16.00
CA VAL A 415 -3.76 4.25 16.85
C VAL A 415 -3.34 3.00 17.63
N VAL A 416 -3.22 3.12 18.95
CA VAL A 416 -2.88 2.01 19.84
C VAL A 416 -4.17 1.38 20.38
N ILE A 417 -4.31 0.07 20.21
CA ILE A 417 -5.46 -0.69 20.73
C ILE A 417 -5.07 -1.43 22.00
N CYS A 418 -5.66 -1.02 23.12
CA CYS A 418 -5.48 -1.62 24.42
C CYS A 418 -6.65 -2.58 24.73
N THR A 419 -6.33 -3.87 24.84
CA THR A 419 -7.27 -4.96 25.14
C THR A 419 -7.03 -5.51 26.54
N ALA A 420 -7.84 -6.47 26.99
CA ALA A 420 -7.53 -7.23 28.21
C ALA A 420 -6.17 -7.96 28.14
N ASN A 421 -5.70 -8.30 26.94
CA ASN A 421 -4.50 -9.10 26.72
C ASN A 421 -3.31 -8.30 26.16
N SER A 422 -3.42 -6.98 26.01
CA SER A 422 -2.35 -6.12 25.52
C SER A 422 -1.90 -5.09 26.56
N CYS A 423 -0.70 -4.54 26.38
CA CYS A 423 -0.20 -3.46 27.23
C CYS A 423 -1.01 -2.18 27.02
N ASN A 424 -1.02 -1.32 28.04
CA ASN A 424 -1.73 -0.04 28.01
C ASN A 424 -0.74 1.13 28.00
N ILE A 425 -1.17 2.25 27.42
CA ILE A 425 -0.37 3.49 27.35
C ILE A 425 -1.01 4.67 28.07
N ILE A 426 -2.05 4.42 28.88
CA ILE A 426 -2.87 5.43 29.56
C ILE A 426 -1.98 6.43 30.32
N GLN A 427 -0.99 5.93 31.06
CA GLN A 427 -0.10 6.77 31.86
C GLN A 427 0.83 7.68 31.04
N TYR A 428 0.97 7.43 29.72
CA TYR A 428 1.84 8.20 28.83
C TYR A 428 1.08 9.22 27.98
N CYS A 429 -0.26 9.15 27.91
CA CYS A 429 -1.06 10.00 27.04
C CYS A 429 -0.78 11.51 27.25
N ASN A 430 -0.74 11.95 28.51
CA ASN A 430 -0.42 13.34 28.82
C ASN A 430 1.06 13.67 28.54
N LEU A 431 1.97 12.71 28.67
CA LEU A 431 3.40 12.91 28.36
C LEU A 431 3.65 13.12 26.87
N PHE A 432 2.87 12.47 25.99
CA PHE A 432 2.96 12.73 24.56
C PHE A 432 2.67 14.21 24.27
N LEU A 433 1.59 14.76 24.83
CA LEU A 433 1.27 16.19 24.67
C LEU A 433 2.37 17.08 25.24
N SER A 434 2.83 16.79 26.46
CA SER A 434 3.92 17.56 27.10
C SER A 434 5.23 17.51 26.33
N SER A 435 5.47 16.46 25.54
CA SER A 435 6.65 16.37 24.67
C SER A 435 6.55 17.20 23.39
N GLY A 436 5.38 17.77 23.09
CA GLY A 436 5.10 18.52 21.87
C GLY A 436 4.62 17.65 20.71
N ILE A 437 4.20 16.40 20.97
CA ILE A 437 3.53 15.58 19.96
C ILE A 437 2.13 16.16 19.71
N PRO A 438 1.79 16.54 18.46
CA PRO A 438 0.50 17.15 18.17
C PRO A 438 -0.70 16.24 18.49
N PRO A 439 -1.87 16.82 18.79
CA PRO A 439 -3.13 16.09 18.87
C PRO A 439 -3.36 15.21 17.64
N GLY A 440 -3.87 14.00 17.87
CA GLY A 440 -4.16 13.05 16.79
C GLY A 440 -2.95 12.27 16.26
N VAL A 441 -1.71 12.61 16.60
CA VAL A 441 -0.54 11.83 16.16
C VAL A 441 -0.45 10.49 16.87
N ILE A 442 -0.75 10.46 18.18
CA ILE A 442 -0.87 9.24 18.96
C ILE A 442 -2.27 9.20 19.55
N ASN A 443 -3.01 8.15 19.23
CA ASN A 443 -4.35 7.90 19.72
C ASN A 443 -4.38 6.54 20.41
N MET A 444 -5.31 6.37 21.34
CA MET A 444 -5.50 5.17 22.14
C MET A 444 -6.98 4.82 22.21
N LEU A 445 -7.30 3.60 21.79
CA LEU A 445 -8.60 2.96 21.97
C LEU A 445 -8.47 1.85 23.02
N THR A 446 -9.53 1.66 23.79
CA THR A 446 -9.64 0.55 24.73
C THR A 446 -10.80 -0.35 24.32
N CYS A 447 -10.59 -1.66 24.26
CA CYS A 447 -11.60 -2.66 23.94
C CYS A 447 -11.47 -3.82 24.94
N GLU A 448 -12.54 -4.53 25.29
CA GLU A 448 -12.39 -5.72 26.15
C GLU A 448 -11.62 -6.83 25.44
N GLY A 449 -12.09 -7.18 24.25
CA GLY A 449 -11.42 -8.04 23.30
C GLY A 449 -11.72 -7.58 21.90
N ILE A 450 -10.95 -8.09 20.95
CA ILE A 450 -11.21 -7.94 19.53
C ILE A 450 -11.24 -9.35 18.93
N LYS A 451 -12.10 -9.61 17.96
CA LYS A 451 -12.00 -10.85 17.17
C LYS A 451 -10.58 -10.89 16.60
N SER A 452 -9.88 -12.00 16.84
CA SER A 452 -8.47 -12.20 16.48
C SER A 452 -8.23 -11.72 15.04
N LEU A 453 -7.70 -10.50 14.89
CA LEU A 453 -6.91 -10.18 13.72
C LEU A 453 -5.74 -11.16 13.78
N ASN A 454 -5.47 -11.89 12.70
CA ASN A 454 -4.17 -12.55 12.58
C ASN A 454 -3.14 -11.46 12.88
N GLU A 455 -2.29 -11.70 13.89
CA GLU A 455 -1.44 -10.71 14.54
C GLU A 455 -1.01 -9.61 13.55
N LEU A 456 -1.27 -8.34 13.86
CA LEU A 456 -0.82 -7.22 13.03
C LEU A 456 0.71 -7.33 12.90
N CYS A 457 1.18 -7.99 11.84
CA CYS A 457 2.55 -8.50 11.70
C CYS A 457 3.55 -7.39 11.40
N TYR A 458 3.78 -6.50 12.36
CA TYR A 458 4.91 -5.57 12.37
C TYR A 458 6.13 -6.24 13.02
N ASP A 459 6.44 -7.47 12.62
CA ASP A 459 7.42 -8.32 13.32
C ASP A 459 8.76 -8.40 12.61
N ALA A 460 9.05 -7.43 11.73
CA ALA A 460 10.33 -7.39 11.07
C ALA A 460 11.45 -7.20 12.09
N ILE A 461 12.55 -7.90 11.84
CA ILE A 461 13.77 -7.85 12.63
C ILE A 461 14.87 -7.13 11.84
N ASN A 462 14.93 -7.35 10.52
CA ASN A 462 15.87 -6.68 9.64
C ASN A 462 15.48 -5.20 9.44
N LEU A 463 16.46 -4.29 9.46
CA LEU A 463 16.24 -2.84 9.34
C LEU A 463 15.48 -2.45 8.07
N ASN A 464 15.77 -3.08 6.93
CA ASN A 464 15.09 -2.77 5.67
C ASN A 464 13.64 -3.24 5.69
N GLU A 465 13.38 -4.41 6.24
CA GLU A 465 12.02 -4.92 6.41
C GLU A 465 11.21 -4.07 7.39
N ILE A 466 11.82 -3.61 8.50
CA ILE A 466 11.20 -2.66 9.43
C ILE A 466 10.82 -1.37 8.69
N TYR A 467 11.73 -0.84 7.87
CA TYR A 467 11.46 0.36 7.10
C TYR A 467 10.29 0.14 6.13
N TYR A 468 10.27 -0.99 5.42
CA TYR A 468 9.21 -1.34 4.48
C TYR A 468 7.86 -1.61 5.15
N GLN A 469 7.84 -2.05 6.40
CA GLN A 469 6.60 -2.26 7.15
C GLN A 469 5.84 -0.97 7.42
N PHE A 470 6.55 0.16 7.56
CA PHE A 470 5.96 1.46 7.92
C PHE A 470 5.98 2.50 6.78
N THR A 471 6.42 2.10 5.58
CA THR A 471 6.45 2.97 4.40
C THR A 471 5.85 2.29 3.17
N VAL A 472 5.42 3.07 2.19
CA VAL A 472 4.98 2.62 0.87
C VAL A 472 5.86 3.26 -0.20
N SER A 473 6.12 2.55 -1.29
CA SER A 473 6.84 3.13 -2.43
C SER A 473 6.00 4.15 -3.20
N LYS A 474 6.68 5.21 -3.62
CA LYS A 474 6.28 6.16 -4.65
C LYS A 474 7.24 6.01 -5.83
N GLN A 475 6.71 5.88 -7.03
CA GLN A 475 7.50 5.70 -8.24
C GLN A 475 7.23 6.85 -9.19
N ILE A 476 8.29 7.51 -9.67
CA ILE A 476 8.20 8.55 -10.69
C ILE A 476 8.95 8.04 -11.90
N ALA A 477 8.22 7.78 -12.98
CA ALA A 477 8.79 7.41 -14.27
C ALA A 477 8.81 8.62 -15.20
N THR A 478 9.88 8.79 -15.96
CA THR A 478 9.98 9.85 -16.97
C THR A 478 10.36 9.23 -18.30
N MET A 479 9.52 9.38 -19.31
CA MET A 479 9.94 9.20 -20.70
C MET A 479 10.46 10.53 -21.22
N ILE A 480 11.66 10.52 -21.80
CA ILE A 480 12.33 11.68 -22.40
C ILE A 480 12.30 11.53 -23.91
#